data_AF-E4YJR0-F1
#
_entry.id   AF-E4YJR0-F1
#
_cell.length_a   1.000
_cell.length_b   1.000
_cell.length_c   1.000
_cell.angle_alpha   90.00
_cell.angle_beta   90.00
_cell.angle_gamma   90.00
#
_symmetry.space_group_name_H-M   'P 1'
#
loop_
_entity.id
_entity.type
_entity.pdbx_description
1 polymer ?
#
loop_
_entity_poly.entity_id
_entity_poly.type
_entity_poly.pdbx_seq_one_letter_code
_entity_poly.pdbx_strand_id
1 'polypeptide(L)'
;MAGLNLNPKEEETEFQLNEIELLLERLCKKTYLMETGWEIIRQLDGSEKDQPKKSICKFEKVLLHKNFVFSRPLTVTGAIIIPHKIIDGIDYPEKTFFHQMTLDRIENGEYVLQNNQFSDPLSSVIRIKQRYPHYAAEPFVSNLENQTGDNIFIDGNIKIELVNEQYYMTRNKWFLLPYAYSLKLTEI
;
A
#
# COMPACT_ATOMS: atom_id res chain seq x y z
N MET A 1 24.82 4.71 -9.84
CA MET A 1 23.90 5.23 -8.81
C MET A 1 23.96 4.29 -7.62
N ALA A 2 24.40 4.75 -6.46
CA ALA A 2 24.37 3.94 -5.24
C ALA A 2 22.93 3.90 -4.72
N GLY A 3 22.26 2.76 -4.85
CA GLY A 3 20.98 2.52 -4.20
C GLY A 3 21.20 2.27 -2.71
N LEU A 4 20.29 2.75 -1.86
CA LEU A 4 20.31 2.42 -0.43
C LEU A 4 19.96 0.93 -0.27
N ASN A 5 20.94 0.10 0.08
CA ASN A 5 20.70 -1.31 0.36
C ASN A 5 20.14 -1.48 1.77
N LEU A 6 18.82 -1.31 1.96
CA LEU A 6 18.09 -1.37 3.24
C LEU A 6 18.14 -2.75 3.95
N ASN A 7 19.15 -3.56 3.68
CA ASN A 7 19.32 -4.86 4.30
C ASN A 7 19.72 -4.74 5.78
N PRO A 8 18.93 -5.29 6.71
CA PRO A 8 19.34 -5.38 8.10
C PRO A 8 20.34 -6.52 8.35
N LYS A 9 20.59 -7.42 7.37
CA LYS A 9 21.53 -8.53 7.49
C LYS A 9 22.68 -8.37 6.50
N GLU A 10 23.92 -8.48 7.00
CA GLU A 10 25.13 -8.32 6.20
C GLU A 10 25.33 -9.44 5.17
N GLU A 11 24.74 -10.63 5.39
CA GLU A 11 24.91 -11.79 4.49
C GLU A 11 24.06 -11.74 3.22
N GLU A 12 23.03 -10.89 3.19
CA GLU A 12 22.07 -10.83 2.09
C GLU A 12 22.57 -9.81 1.03
N THR A 13 23.24 -10.32 -0.01
CA THR A 13 23.92 -9.54 -1.06
C THR A 13 23.05 -9.19 -2.27
N GLU A 14 21.89 -9.81 -2.42
CA GLU A 14 20.97 -9.58 -3.54
C GLU A 14 20.00 -8.42 -3.26
N PHE A 15 19.63 -7.70 -4.33
CA PHE A 15 18.54 -6.73 -4.27
C PHE A 15 17.24 -7.44 -3.92
N GLN A 16 16.54 -6.93 -2.92
CA GLN A 16 15.38 -7.61 -2.39
C GLN A 16 14.17 -7.47 -3.28
N LEU A 17 13.32 -8.50 -3.22
CA LEU A 17 11.96 -8.40 -3.72
C LEU A 17 11.26 -7.24 -2.98
N ASN A 18 10.58 -6.38 -3.73
CA ASN A 18 9.81 -5.26 -3.21
C ASN A 18 8.48 -5.74 -2.58
N GLU A 19 8.56 -6.69 -1.66
CA GLU A 19 7.40 -7.11 -0.86
C GLU A 19 7.14 -6.04 0.21
N ILE A 20 5.94 -5.46 0.17
CA ILE A 20 5.56 -4.34 1.03
C ILE A 20 5.74 -4.66 2.53
N GLU A 21 5.48 -5.90 2.94
CA GLU A 21 5.58 -6.33 4.34
C GLU A 21 7.03 -6.40 4.80
N LEU A 22 7.95 -6.91 3.97
CA LEU A 22 9.39 -6.91 4.27
C LEU A 22 9.93 -5.48 4.39
N LEU A 23 9.48 -4.57 3.53
CA LEU A 23 9.86 -3.15 3.61
C LEU A 23 9.33 -2.48 4.90
N LEU A 24 8.08 -2.75 5.28
CA LEU A 24 7.50 -2.23 6.52
C LEU A 24 8.18 -2.81 7.77
N GLU A 25 8.53 -4.10 7.76
CA GLU A 25 9.31 -4.72 8.82
C GLU A 25 10.67 -4.05 9.00
N ARG A 26 11.35 -3.72 7.90
CA ARG A 26 12.65 -3.02 7.93
C ARG A 26 12.51 -1.61 8.46
N LEU A 27 11.49 -0.87 8.03
CA LEU A 27 11.21 0.48 8.52
C LEU A 27 11.00 0.49 10.05
N CYS A 28 10.42 -0.56 10.61
CA CYS A 28 10.24 -0.68 12.06
C CYS A 28 11.46 -1.25 12.81
N LYS A 29 12.52 -1.68 12.11
CA LYS A 29 13.79 -2.10 12.72
C LYS A 29 14.77 -0.94 12.76
N LYS A 30 15.61 -0.90 13.80
CA LYS A 30 16.76 0.00 13.84
C LYS A 30 17.68 -0.36 12.68
N THR A 31 18.08 0.63 11.90
CA THR A 31 18.95 0.44 10.73
C THR A 31 20.42 0.35 11.17
N TYR A 32 21.38 0.62 10.28
CA TYR A 32 22.82 0.37 10.41
C TYR A 32 23.52 0.86 11.69
N LEU A 33 22.91 1.74 12.47
CA LEU A 33 23.51 2.21 13.72
C LEU A 33 23.25 1.22 14.85
N MET A 34 24.29 0.94 15.62
CA MET A 34 24.16 0.27 16.91
C MET A 34 23.27 1.11 17.86
N GLU A 35 22.74 0.46 18.90
CA GLU A 35 21.93 1.11 19.94
C GLU A 35 22.56 2.40 20.48
N THR A 36 23.88 2.39 20.68
CA THR A 36 24.65 3.55 21.14
C THR A 36 24.66 4.70 20.12
N GLY A 37 24.74 4.40 18.83
CA GLY A 37 24.67 5.40 17.77
C GLY A 37 23.30 6.07 17.69
N TRP A 38 22.23 5.28 17.84
CA TRP A 38 20.87 5.81 17.93
C TRP A 38 20.66 6.67 19.18
N GLU A 39 21.24 6.26 20.32
CA GLU A 39 21.17 7.03 21.56
C GLU A 39 21.92 8.38 21.45
N ILE A 40 23.06 8.42 20.75
CA ILE A 40 23.77 9.67 20.45
C ILE A 40 22.87 10.60 19.63
N ILE A 41 22.26 10.11 18.54
CA ILE A 41 21.35 10.91 17.70
C ILE A 41 20.17 11.45 18.53
N ARG A 42 19.59 10.61 19.38
CA ARG A 42 18.49 10.98 20.27
C ARG A 42 18.86 12.13 21.22
N GLN A 43 20.11 12.16 21.68
CA GLN A 43 20.61 13.15 22.65
C GLN A 43 21.30 14.36 22.00
N LEU A 44 21.24 14.53 20.67
CA LEU A 44 21.86 15.68 20.00
C LEU A 44 21.23 17.02 20.40
N ASP A 45 19.97 17.01 20.84
CA ASP A 45 19.34 18.21 21.37
C ASP A 45 19.72 18.44 22.85
N GLY A 46 20.09 19.68 23.18
CA GLY A 46 20.52 20.08 24.51
C GLY A 46 19.40 20.09 25.55
N SER A 47 18.13 20.11 25.12
CA SER A 47 16.98 20.04 26.03
C SER A 47 16.27 18.70 25.94
N GLU A 48 16.06 18.03 27.09
CA GLU A 48 15.39 16.73 27.14
C GLU A 48 13.98 16.74 26.53
N LYS A 49 13.25 17.86 26.66
CA LYS A 49 11.91 18.04 26.06
C LYS A 49 11.91 18.01 24.52
N ASP A 50 13.05 18.33 23.92
CA ASP A 50 13.24 18.43 22.47
C ASP A 50 13.94 17.16 21.92
N GLN A 51 14.39 16.26 22.80
CA GLN A 51 14.93 14.96 22.42
C GLN A 51 13.82 14.01 21.97
N PRO A 52 13.99 13.27 20.87
CA PRO A 52 13.05 12.22 20.49
C PRO A 52 12.85 11.22 21.62
N LYS A 53 11.58 10.93 21.92
CA LYS A 53 11.20 9.92 22.91
C LYS A 53 11.47 8.53 22.36
N LYS A 54 11.85 7.61 23.25
CA LYS A 54 11.99 6.20 22.86
C LYS A 54 10.62 5.67 22.45
N SER A 55 10.58 4.91 21.37
CA SER A 55 9.34 4.43 20.80
C SER A 55 9.50 3.09 20.09
N ILE A 56 8.41 2.33 20.03
CA ILE A 56 8.30 1.07 19.28
C ILE A 56 7.49 1.34 18.02
N CYS A 57 8.07 1.06 16.86
CA CYS A 57 7.38 1.01 15.58
C CYS A 57 6.76 -0.37 15.37
N LYS A 58 5.49 -0.43 15.00
CA LYS A 58 4.81 -1.62 14.49
C LYS A 58 4.00 -1.23 13.27
N PHE A 59 3.84 -2.14 12.32
CA PHE A 59 2.82 -1.99 11.30
C PHE A 59 1.67 -2.96 11.55
N GLU A 60 0.48 -2.59 11.10
CA GLU A 60 -0.70 -3.42 11.13
C GLU A 60 -1.22 -3.59 9.70
N LYS A 61 -1.47 -4.85 9.32
CA LYS A 61 -2.10 -5.22 8.07
C LYS A 61 -3.60 -5.36 8.30
N VAL A 62 -4.39 -4.71 7.45
CA VAL A 62 -5.84 -4.64 7.60
C VAL A 62 -6.50 -5.04 6.28
N LEU A 63 -7.53 -5.86 6.34
CA LEU A 63 -8.31 -6.28 5.18
C LEU A 63 -9.45 -5.28 4.93
N LEU A 64 -9.52 -4.74 3.71
CA LEU A 64 -10.60 -3.88 3.24
C LEU A 64 -11.76 -4.73 2.73
N HIS A 65 -12.98 -4.34 3.08
CA HIS A 65 -14.21 -5.02 2.65
C HIS A 65 -15.43 -4.12 2.86
N LYS A 66 -16.60 -4.57 2.39
CA LYS A 66 -17.85 -3.79 2.41
C LYS A 66 -18.33 -3.31 3.79
N ASN A 67 -17.89 -3.96 4.87
CA ASN A 67 -18.26 -3.64 6.26
C ASN A 67 -17.07 -3.08 7.05
N PHE A 68 -15.99 -2.71 6.37
CA PHE A 68 -14.79 -2.22 7.02
C PHE A 68 -15.09 -0.91 7.75
N VAL A 69 -14.65 -0.79 9.01
CA VAL A 69 -14.82 0.40 9.84
C VAL A 69 -13.49 1.11 9.92
N PHE A 70 -13.46 2.33 9.40
CA PHE A 70 -12.28 3.18 9.46
C PHE A 70 -12.07 3.70 10.89
N SER A 71 -10.87 3.49 11.43
CA SER A 71 -10.49 3.94 12.78
C SER A 71 -9.32 4.93 12.78
N ARG A 72 -8.47 4.91 11.76
CA ARG A 72 -7.29 5.76 11.60
C ARG A 72 -6.75 5.68 10.18
N PRO A 73 -5.93 6.65 9.76
CA PRO A 73 -5.34 6.66 8.42
C PRO A 73 -4.61 5.35 8.07
N LEU A 74 -4.85 4.88 6.85
CA LEU A 74 -4.21 3.69 6.28
C LEU A 74 -3.54 4.05 4.96
N THR A 75 -2.39 3.45 4.68
CA THR A 75 -1.82 3.43 3.34
C THR A 75 -2.49 2.31 2.56
N VAL A 76 -3.05 2.64 1.39
CA VAL A 76 -3.68 1.71 0.47
C VAL A 76 -2.96 1.75 -0.87
N THR A 77 -3.02 0.64 -1.61
CA THR A 77 -2.53 0.58 -2.98
C THR A 77 -3.73 0.50 -3.92
N GLY A 78 -3.84 1.46 -4.84
CA GLY A 78 -4.80 1.42 -5.93
C GLY A 78 -4.20 0.84 -7.20
N ALA A 79 -5.05 0.23 -8.02
CA ALA A 79 -4.76 -0.22 -9.37
C ALA A 79 -5.73 0.43 -10.36
N ILE A 80 -5.24 0.84 -11.53
CA ILE A 80 -6.03 1.39 -12.63
C ILE A 80 -5.48 0.90 -13.96
N ILE A 81 -6.37 0.52 -14.89
CA ILE A 81 -5.98 0.28 -16.28
C ILE A 81 -6.13 1.58 -17.05
N ILE A 82 -5.02 2.09 -17.56
CA ILE A 82 -5.02 3.19 -18.52
C ILE A 82 -5.09 2.56 -19.92
N PRO A 83 -6.15 2.83 -20.69
CA PRO A 83 -6.32 2.24 -22.01
C PRO A 83 -5.27 2.76 -22.98
N HIS A 84 -5.02 2.00 -24.03
CA HIS A 84 -4.15 2.38 -25.13
C HIS A 84 -4.55 3.75 -25.71
N LYS A 85 -3.57 4.63 -25.92
CA LYS A 85 -3.76 5.97 -26.50
C LYS A 85 -2.62 6.30 -27.45
N ILE A 86 -2.93 7.02 -28.51
CA ILE A 86 -1.93 7.63 -29.38
C ILE A 86 -2.08 9.14 -29.20
N ILE A 87 -1.02 9.82 -28.77
CA ILE A 87 -0.99 11.28 -28.57
C ILE A 87 0.18 11.82 -29.36
N ASP A 88 -0.07 12.74 -30.30
CA ASP A 88 0.96 13.38 -31.13
C ASP A 88 1.89 12.38 -31.86
N GLY A 89 1.33 11.23 -32.28
CA GLY A 89 2.08 10.16 -32.95
C GLY A 89 2.90 9.27 -32.01
N ILE A 90 2.87 9.52 -30.69
CA ILE A 90 3.47 8.68 -29.67
C ILE A 90 2.44 7.63 -29.24
N ASP A 91 2.83 6.36 -29.32
CA ASP A 91 2.04 5.22 -28.89
C ASP A 91 2.21 4.97 -27.38
N TYR A 92 1.11 5.00 -26.64
CA TYR A 92 1.02 4.66 -25.23
C TYR A 92 0.21 3.37 -25.10
N PRO A 93 0.87 2.21 -24.90
CA PRO A 93 0.17 0.93 -24.78
C PRO A 93 -0.72 0.90 -23.54
N GLU A 94 -1.75 0.04 -23.58
CA GLU A 94 -2.57 -0.25 -22.40
C GLU A 94 -1.68 -0.78 -21.28
N LYS A 95 -1.84 -0.21 -20.08
CA LYS A 95 -1.01 -0.57 -18.94
C LYS A 95 -1.77 -0.44 -17.62
N THR A 96 -1.58 -1.43 -16.76
CA THR A 96 -2.01 -1.37 -15.36
C THR A 96 -1.00 -0.55 -14.56
N PHE A 97 -1.49 0.49 -13.91
CA PHE A 97 -0.72 1.35 -13.02
C PHE A 97 -1.12 1.11 -11.57
N PHE A 98 -0.10 1.09 -10.71
CA PHE A 98 -0.27 0.98 -9.27
C PHE A 98 0.15 2.28 -8.62
N HIS A 99 -0.60 2.70 -7.61
CA HIS A 99 -0.31 3.93 -6.88
C HIS A 99 -0.67 3.81 -5.41
N GLN A 100 0.20 4.34 -4.54
CA GLN A 100 -0.03 4.36 -3.10
C GLN A 100 -0.75 5.64 -2.70
N MET A 101 -1.79 5.50 -1.89
CA MET A 101 -2.66 6.58 -1.44
C MET A 101 -2.91 6.46 0.06
N THR A 102 -3.42 7.53 0.65
CA THR A 102 -3.84 7.51 2.06
C THR A 102 -5.35 7.42 2.12
N LEU A 103 -5.88 6.35 2.73
CA LEU A 103 -7.28 6.31 3.15
C LEU A 103 -7.46 7.26 4.34
N ASP A 104 -8.21 8.33 4.10
CA ASP A 104 -8.41 9.43 5.04
C ASP A 104 -9.67 9.24 5.89
N ARG A 105 -10.76 8.78 5.26
CA ARG A 105 -12.02 8.48 5.96
C ARG A 105 -12.94 7.60 5.13
N ILE A 106 -14.04 7.17 5.76
CA ILE A 106 -15.18 6.56 5.07
C ILE A 106 -16.38 7.48 5.20
N GLU A 107 -17.01 7.78 4.07
CA GLU A 107 -18.17 8.66 3.98
C GLU A 107 -19.21 8.02 3.06
N ASN A 108 -20.45 7.85 3.53
CA ASN A 108 -21.55 7.29 2.74
C ASN A 108 -21.26 5.94 2.05
N GLY A 109 -20.50 5.06 2.71
CA GLY A 109 -20.11 3.76 2.15
C GLY A 109 -19.01 3.84 1.09
N GLU A 110 -18.25 4.93 1.05
CA GLU A 110 -17.12 5.15 0.16
C GLU A 110 -15.83 5.37 0.94
N TYR A 111 -14.76 4.72 0.50
CA TYR A 111 -13.39 5.07 0.83
C TYR A 111 -13.05 6.42 0.20
N VAL A 112 -12.66 7.38 1.05
CA VAL A 112 -12.15 8.69 0.60
C VAL A 112 -10.64 8.67 0.73
N LEU A 113 -9.95 8.70 -0.42
CA LEU A 113 -8.51 8.54 -0.54
C LEU A 113 -7.87 9.87 -0.93
N GLN A 114 -6.78 10.22 -0.25
CA GLN A 114 -5.92 11.33 -0.65
C GLN A 114 -4.90 10.80 -1.66
N ASN A 115 -4.93 11.38 -2.87
CA ASN A 115 -4.01 11.08 -3.93
C ASN A 115 -2.73 11.89 -3.73
N ASN A 116 -1.67 11.23 -3.29
CA ASN A 116 -0.37 11.84 -3.06
C ASN A 116 0.48 11.93 -4.35
N GLN A 117 -0.11 11.72 -5.53
CA GLN A 117 0.62 11.85 -6.79
C GLN A 117 0.84 13.32 -7.13
N PHE A 118 2.03 13.82 -6.78
CA PHE A 118 2.42 15.24 -6.95
C PHE A 118 2.36 15.76 -8.40
N SER A 119 2.28 14.87 -9.40
CA SER A 119 2.31 15.22 -10.82
C SER A 119 0.94 15.26 -11.50
N ASP A 120 -0.15 14.84 -10.85
CA ASP A 120 -1.49 14.83 -11.47
C ASP A 120 -2.49 15.67 -10.62
N PRO A 121 -2.83 16.89 -11.06
CA PRO A 121 -3.73 17.79 -10.34
C PRO A 121 -5.22 17.43 -10.45
N LEU A 122 -5.61 16.44 -11.26
CA LEU A 122 -7.01 16.25 -11.65
C LEU A 122 -7.89 15.55 -10.60
N SER A 123 -7.33 14.93 -9.56
CA SER A 123 -8.13 14.54 -8.39
C SER A 123 -7.23 14.31 -7.18
N SER A 124 -7.06 15.34 -6.35
CA SER A 124 -6.43 15.23 -5.03
C SER A 124 -7.17 14.24 -4.13
N VAL A 125 -8.46 14.02 -4.39
CA VAL A 125 -9.31 13.07 -3.67
C VAL A 125 -9.90 12.05 -4.62
N ILE A 126 -9.75 10.77 -4.31
CA ILE A 126 -10.36 9.65 -5.03
C ILE A 126 -11.42 9.01 -4.13
N ARG A 127 -12.59 8.71 -4.69
CA ARG A 127 -13.70 8.04 -3.98
C ARG A 127 -13.98 6.66 -4.57
N ILE A 128 -13.97 5.63 -3.73
CA ILE A 128 -14.21 4.24 -4.14
C ILE A 128 -15.25 3.61 -3.22
N LYS A 129 -16.32 3.05 -3.76
CA LYS A 129 -17.37 2.41 -2.95
C LYS A 129 -16.81 1.18 -2.23
N GLN A 130 -17.11 1.01 -0.94
CA GLN A 130 -16.65 -0.15 -0.14
C GLN A 130 -17.12 -1.50 -0.70
N ARG A 131 -18.24 -1.49 -1.43
CA ARG A 131 -18.81 -2.67 -2.09
C ARG A 131 -18.13 -3.03 -3.41
N TYR A 132 -17.24 -2.19 -3.93
CA TYR A 132 -16.54 -2.51 -5.17
C TYR A 132 -15.56 -3.66 -4.94
N PRO A 133 -15.31 -4.46 -5.99
CA PRO A 133 -14.33 -5.52 -5.90
C PRO A 133 -12.93 -4.95 -5.75
N HIS A 134 -12.01 -5.81 -5.30
CA HIS A 134 -10.62 -5.46 -5.06
C HIS A 134 -9.73 -6.00 -6.17
N TYR A 135 -8.64 -5.32 -6.47
CA TYR A 135 -7.65 -5.80 -7.41
C TYR A 135 -6.83 -6.94 -6.81
N ALA A 136 -6.61 -8.00 -7.59
CA ALA A 136 -5.59 -9.00 -7.33
C ALA A 136 -4.83 -9.31 -8.64
N ALA A 137 -3.60 -9.79 -8.51
CA ALA A 137 -2.75 -10.09 -9.67
C ALA A 137 -3.39 -11.13 -10.60
N GLU A 138 -3.15 -11.03 -11.90
CA GLU A 138 -3.75 -11.89 -12.91
C GLU A 138 -3.75 -13.39 -12.55
N PRO A 139 -2.59 -14.00 -12.24
CA PRO A 139 -2.54 -15.44 -12.01
C PRO A 139 -3.36 -15.86 -10.79
N PHE A 140 -3.57 -14.96 -9.83
CA PHE A 140 -4.36 -15.28 -8.64
C PHE A 140 -5.86 -15.41 -8.97
N VAL A 141 -6.43 -14.41 -9.66
CA VAL A 141 -7.86 -14.42 -10.00
C VAL A 141 -8.16 -15.51 -11.04
N SER A 142 -7.28 -15.70 -12.02
CA SER A 142 -7.43 -16.76 -13.02
C SER A 142 -7.42 -18.16 -12.39
N ASN A 143 -6.54 -18.40 -11.43
CA ASN A 143 -6.52 -19.67 -10.70
C ASN A 143 -7.78 -19.85 -9.84
N LEU A 144 -8.26 -18.78 -9.19
CA LEU A 144 -9.47 -18.82 -8.37
C LEU A 144 -10.71 -19.15 -9.20
N GLU A 145 -10.88 -18.48 -10.34
CA GLU A 145 -11.94 -18.74 -11.33
C GLU A 145 -11.86 -20.18 -11.85
N ASN A 146 -10.67 -20.66 -12.23
CA ASN A 146 -10.50 -22.02 -12.73
C ASN A 146 -10.85 -23.11 -11.69
N GLN A 147 -10.59 -22.85 -10.40
CA GLN A 147 -10.84 -23.82 -9.34
C GLN A 147 -12.27 -23.79 -8.82
N THR A 148 -12.89 -22.61 -8.77
CA THR A 148 -14.18 -22.41 -8.07
C THR A 148 -15.32 -22.00 -9.00
N GLY A 149 -15.02 -21.55 -10.22
CA GLY A 149 -15.97 -20.94 -11.15
C GLY A 149 -16.47 -19.56 -10.70
N ASP A 150 -15.75 -18.91 -9.80
CA ASP A 150 -16.08 -17.59 -9.26
C ASP A 150 -14.80 -16.79 -8.92
N ASN A 151 -14.93 -15.49 -8.73
CA ASN A 151 -13.84 -14.56 -8.39
C ASN A 151 -13.88 -14.12 -6.91
N ILE A 152 -14.48 -14.94 -6.03
CA ILE A 152 -14.65 -14.64 -4.61
C ILE A 152 -13.51 -15.21 -3.78
N PHE A 153 -12.70 -14.32 -3.21
CA PHE A 153 -11.71 -14.65 -2.18
C PHE A 153 -12.35 -14.70 -0.79
N ILE A 154 -12.00 -15.72 -0.01
CA ILE A 154 -12.51 -15.94 1.34
C ILE A 154 -11.36 -15.83 2.33
N ASP A 155 -11.47 -14.90 3.29
CA ASP A 155 -10.58 -14.79 4.44
C ASP A 155 -11.41 -14.85 5.74
N GLY A 156 -11.38 -16.03 6.38
CA GLY A 156 -12.27 -16.35 7.49
C GLY A 156 -13.74 -16.23 7.09
N ASN A 157 -14.46 -15.27 7.70
CA ASN A 157 -15.87 -15.00 7.43
C ASN A 157 -16.09 -13.87 6.40
N ILE A 158 -15.02 -13.28 5.87
CA ILE A 158 -15.08 -12.17 4.93
C ILE A 158 -14.99 -12.73 3.51
N LYS A 159 -15.90 -12.26 2.66
CA LYS A 159 -15.91 -12.55 1.22
C LYS A 159 -15.60 -11.28 0.44
N ILE A 160 -14.63 -11.37 -0.47
CA ILE A 160 -14.17 -10.26 -1.29
C ILE A 160 -14.21 -10.70 -2.74
N GLU A 161 -14.93 -9.94 -3.56
CA GLU A 161 -14.90 -10.09 -5.01
C GLU A 161 -13.60 -9.50 -5.56
N LEU A 162 -12.93 -10.23 -6.45
CA LEU A 162 -11.65 -9.83 -7.03
C LEU A 162 -11.74 -9.54 -8.52
N VAL A 163 -10.96 -8.57 -8.97
CA VAL A 163 -10.78 -8.24 -10.40
C VAL A 163 -9.31 -8.16 -10.76
N ASN A 164 -9.00 -8.32 -12.03
CA ASN A 164 -7.68 -8.12 -12.60
C ASN A 164 -7.78 -7.55 -14.02
N GLU A 165 -6.65 -7.27 -14.65
CA GLU A 165 -6.56 -6.78 -16.02
C GLU A 165 -7.25 -7.65 -17.09
N GLN A 166 -7.38 -8.95 -16.84
CA GLN A 166 -7.97 -9.92 -17.75
C GLN A 166 -9.48 -10.10 -17.53
N TYR A 167 -9.95 -9.91 -16.30
CA TYR A 167 -11.28 -10.28 -15.82
C TYR A 167 -11.89 -9.15 -14.98
N TYR A 168 -13.05 -8.68 -15.45
CA TYR A 168 -13.99 -7.81 -14.72
C TYR A 168 -13.48 -6.40 -14.33
N MET A 169 -12.18 -6.09 -14.49
CA MET A 169 -11.64 -4.76 -14.21
C MET A 169 -12.02 -3.78 -15.32
N THR A 170 -12.71 -2.70 -14.94
CA THR A 170 -13.10 -1.64 -15.88
C THR A 170 -11.96 -0.66 -16.10
N ARG A 171 -11.73 -0.25 -17.36
CA ARG A 171 -10.73 0.76 -17.74
C ARG A 171 -11.04 2.14 -17.15
N ASN A 172 -10.00 2.95 -16.94
CA ASN A 172 -10.07 4.30 -16.35
C ASN A 172 -10.80 4.36 -14.99
N LYS A 173 -10.76 3.28 -14.23
CA LYS A 173 -11.41 3.19 -12.91
C LYS A 173 -10.43 2.63 -11.90
N TRP A 174 -10.39 3.26 -10.72
CA TRP A 174 -9.58 2.80 -9.61
C TRP A 174 -10.24 1.64 -8.86
N PHE A 175 -9.41 0.64 -8.56
CA PHE A 175 -9.71 -0.48 -7.67
C PHE A 175 -8.64 -0.53 -6.57
N LEU A 176 -8.99 -0.98 -5.37
CA LEU A 176 -8.03 -1.12 -4.28
C LEU A 176 -7.52 -2.56 -4.20
N LEU A 177 -6.26 -2.74 -3.85
CA LEU A 177 -5.82 -4.04 -3.32
C LEU A 177 -6.56 -4.31 -2.00
N PRO A 178 -6.81 -5.59 -1.66
CA PRO A 178 -7.59 -5.93 -0.47
C PRO A 178 -6.90 -5.57 0.84
N TYR A 179 -5.57 -5.49 0.86
CA TYR A 179 -4.81 -5.18 2.06
C TYR A 179 -4.37 -3.72 2.12
N ALA A 180 -4.55 -3.13 3.29
CA ALA A 180 -4.10 -1.81 3.67
C ALA A 180 -3.17 -1.90 4.88
N TYR A 181 -2.30 -0.90 5.05
CA TYR A 181 -1.27 -0.92 6.08
C TYR A 181 -1.32 0.34 6.93
N SER A 182 -1.15 0.20 8.25
CA SER A 182 -1.03 1.32 9.18
C SER A 182 0.31 1.23 9.91
N LEU A 183 1.06 2.32 9.98
CA LEU A 183 2.21 2.42 10.88
C LEU A 183 1.77 2.98 12.22
N LYS A 184 2.22 2.34 13.30
CA LYS A 184 1.96 2.75 14.67
C LYS A 184 3.28 2.94 15.40
N LEU A 185 3.48 4.14 15.93
CA LEU A 185 4.58 4.49 16.81
C LEU A 185 4.03 4.61 18.24
N THR A 186 4.57 3.83 19.17
CA THR A 186 4.15 3.87 20.59
C THR A 186 5.34 4.28 21.44
N GLU A 187 5.20 5.33 22.25
CA GLU A 187 6.23 5.72 23.22
C GLU A 187 6.50 4.59 24.24
N ILE A 188 7.75 4.45 24.67
CA ILE A 188 8.21 3.52 25.72
C ILE A 188 8.30 4.26 27.05
#